data_AF-A0A1J4N2S9-F1
#
_entry.id   AF-A0A1J4N2S9-F1
#
_cell.length_a   1.000
_cell.length_b   1.000
_cell.length_c   1.000
_cell.angle_alpha   90.00
_cell.angle_beta   90.00
_cell.angle_gamma   90.00
#
_symmetry.space_group_name_H-M   'P 1'
#
loop_
_entity.id
_entity.type
_entity.pdbx_description
1 polymer ?
#
loop_
_entity_poly.entity_id
_entity_poly.type
_entity_poly.pdbx_seq_one_letter_code
_entity_poly.pdbx_strand_id
1 'polypeptide(L)'
;MSNVLTFAREPHRRGMVKVESWWGRAFLRAIEELAYDDNQLSGARSLARSGRIGGLVVEAGRFAAAVDDERGLWTVAGTVPVLSADDVAALSEVLGASAARAEALLVGELPLDVAEHAEEAGVELVPYGEELAVTCTCGHWHAVCGHSLAVLHQLCWTLDRDASALLHLRGAEREELLGRLRRQLPGDRDDGPAAVENAAPGEATRDQVDDVEIALDAVLRARHLLEE
;
A
#
# COMPACT_ATOMS: atom_id res chain seq x y z
N MET A 1 5.54 16.62 -5.83
CA MET A 1 4.78 15.65 -6.65
C MET A 1 4.73 14.40 -5.81
N SER A 2 3.54 13.96 -5.40
CA SER A 2 3.42 12.70 -4.64
C SER A 2 3.96 11.57 -5.50
N ASN A 3 4.85 10.76 -4.95
CA ASN A 3 5.38 9.61 -5.65
C ASN A 3 4.28 8.55 -5.77
N VAL A 4 4.23 7.83 -6.89
CA VAL A 4 3.16 6.87 -7.20
C VAL A 4 3.80 5.50 -7.39
N LEU A 5 3.39 4.51 -6.59
CA LEU A 5 3.76 3.11 -6.78
C LEU A 5 2.66 2.41 -7.58
N THR A 6 3.04 1.78 -8.69
CA THR A 6 2.14 0.94 -9.48
C THR A 6 2.60 -0.51 -9.38
N PHE A 7 1.72 -1.37 -8.93
CA PHE A 7 1.93 -2.81 -8.84
C PHE A 7 1.16 -3.49 -9.97
N ALA A 8 1.84 -4.41 -10.67
CA ALA A 8 1.21 -5.17 -11.74
C ALA A 8 0.04 -6.00 -11.21
N ARG A 9 -0.91 -6.30 -12.10
CA ARG A 9 -2.02 -7.19 -11.82
C ARG A 9 -1.55 -8.52 -11.26
N GLU A 10 -2.17 -8.96 -10.17
CA GLU A 10 -1.96 -10.30 -9.64
C GLU A 10 -2.58 -11.33 -10.60
N PRO A 11 -1.82 -12.36 -11.03
CA PRO A 11 -2.35 -13.40 -11.89
C PRO A 11 -3.41 -14.24 -11.15
N HIS A 12 -4.20 -15.03 -11.88
CA HIS A 12 -5.11 -15.98 -11.26
C HIS A 12 -4.34 -16.99 -10.38
N ARG A 13 -4.67 -17.05 -9.07
CA ARG A 13 -4.02 -17.93 -8.09
C ARG A 13 -4.94 -19.05 -7.63
N ARG A 14 -4.41 -20.28 -7.61
CA ARG A 14 -5.11 -21.45 -7.03
C ARG A 14 -4.77 -21.56 -5.54
N GLY A 15 -5.76 -21.89 -4.71
CA GLY A 15 -5.57 -22.10 -3.27
C GLY A 15 -5.52 -20.79 -2.46
N MET A 16 -5.29 -20.92 -1.15
CA MET A 16 -5.28 -19.81 -0.20
C MET A 16 -3.96 -19.03 -0.31
N VAL A 17 -4.03 -17.69 -0.27
CA VAL A 17 -2.84 -16.85 -0.14
C VAL A 17 -2.58 -16.65 1.35
N LYS A 18 -1.37 -17.00 1.79
CA LYS A 18 -0.93 -16.85 3.17
C LYS A 18 -0.33 -15.46 3.34
N VAL A 19 -0.67 -14.81 4.45
CA VAL A 19 -0.11 -13.52 4.89
C VAL A 19 0.89 -13.81 6.02
N GLU A 20 2.16 -13.50 5.80
CA GLU A 20 3.28 -14.02 6.61
C GLU A 20 3.91 -13.00 7.54
N SER A 21 3.87 -11.72 7.19
CA SER A 21 4.39 -10.64 8.02
C SER A 21 3.45 -10.30 9.18
N TRP A 22 3.98 -9.66 10.22
CA TRP A 22 3.12 -9.21 11.32
C TRP A 22 2.24 -8.04 10.88
N TRP A 23 2.76 -7.12 10.06
CA TRP A 23 2.03 -5.94 9.57
C TRP A 23 0.96 -6.34 8.56
N GLY A 24 1.24 -7.29 7.67
CA GLY A 24 0.25 -7.87 6.77
C GLY A 24 -0.89 -8.53 7.53
N ARG A 25 -0.59 -9.28 8.60
CA ARG A 25 -1.63 -9.86 9.47
C ARG A 25 -2.44 -8.80 10.20
N ALA A 26 -1.81 -7.74 10.69
CA ALA A 26 -2.51 -6.62 11.32
C ALA A 26 -3.44 -5.92 10.31
N PHE A 27 -2.97 -5.66 9.10
CA PHE A 27 -3.78 -5.08 8.03
C PHE A 27 -4.91 -6.03 7.60
N LEU A 28 -4.67 -7.35 7.55
CA LEU A 28 -5.71 -8.34 7.26
C LEU A 28 -6.83 -8.31 8.30
N ARG A 29 -6.50 -8.11 9.59
CA ARG A 29 -7.51 -7.95 10.65
C ARG A 29 -8.35 -6.70 10.44
N ALA A 30 -7.72 -5.58 10.07
CA ALA A 30 -8.43 -4.35 9.72
C ALA A 30 -9.43 -4.57 8.55
N ILE A 31 -9.08 -5.40 7.56
CA ILE A 31 -10.00 -5.80 6.48
C ILE A 31 -11.16 -6.65 7.01
N GLU A 32 -10.89 -7.58 7.93
CA GLU A 32 -11.90 -8.47 8.50
C GLU A 32 -12.93 -7.69 9.34
N GLU A 33 -12.52 -6.60 10.00
CA GLU A 33 -13.41 -5.68 10.74
C GLU A 33 -14.38 -4.92 9.83
N LEU A 34 -14.02 -4.67 8.57
CA LEU A 34 -14.88 -3.98 7.59
C LEU A 34 -15.97 -4.87 7.01
N ALA A 35 -15.79 -6.19 7.05
CA ALA A 35 -16.69 -7.11 6.40
C ALA A 35 -17.96 -7.32 7.22
N TYR A 36 -19.09 -7.42 6.52
CA TYR A 36 -20.38 -7.65 7.14
C TYR A 36 -20.51 -9.09 7.67
N ASP A 37 -20.03 -10.07 6.90
CA ASP A 37 -20.05 -11.49 7.26
C ASP A 37 -18.93 -12.30 6.57
N ASP A 38 -18.77 -13.54 7.01
CA ASP A 38 -17.77 -14.47 6.48
C ASP A 38 -17.98 -14.84 5.01
N ASN A 39 -19.22 -14.82 4.52
CA ASN A 39 -19.51 -15.12 3.12
C ASN A 39 -19.01 -14.00 2.21
N GLN A 40 -19.17 -12.74 2.64
CA GLN A 40 -18.62 -11.58 1.97
C GLN A 40 -17.10 -11.66 1.89
N LEU A 41 -16.42 -12.02 2.99
CA LEU A 41 -14.97 -12.24 3.00
C LEU A 41 -14.55 -13.39 2.08
N SER A 42 -15.27 -14.51 2.10
CA SER A 42 -14.98 -15.66 1.23
C SER A 42 -15.11 -15.31 -0.25
N GLY A 43 -16.15 -14.57 -0.62
CA GLY A 43 -16.36 -14.05 -1.97
C GLY A 43 -15.26 -13.08 -2.39
N ALA A 44 -14.91 -12.13 -1.53
CA ALA A 44 -13.84 -11.16 -1.77
C ALA A 44 -12.47 -11.84 -1.97
N ARG A 45 -12.11 -12.81 -1.11
CA ARG A 45 -10.88 -13.61 -1.28
C ARG A 45 -10.87 -14.42 -2.56
N SER A 46 -12.02 -14.84 -3.05
CA SER A 46 -12.14 -15.55 -4.34
C SER A 46 -11.96 -14.59 -5.52
N LEU A 47 -12.56 -13.41 -5.46
CA LEU A 47 -12.38 -12.37 -6.47
C LEU A 47 -10.93 -11.84 -6.50
N ALA A 48 -10.30 -11.61 -5.35
CA ALA A 48 -8.90 -11.16 -5.25
C ALA A 48 -7.91 -12.13 -5.91
N ARG A 49 -8.21 -13.44 -5.87
CA ARG A 49 -7.39 -14.50 -6.50
C ARG A 49 -7.77 -14.82 -7.93
N SER A 50 -8.89 -14.28 -8.42
CA SER A 50 -9.41 -14.61 -9.76
C SER A 50 -8.54 -14.06 -10.88
N GLY A 51 -7.64 -13.14 -10.54
CA GLY A 51 -6.87 -12.37 -11.50
C GLY A 51 -7.73 -11.37 -12.26
N ARG A 52 -8.89 -10.92 -11.77
CA ARG A 52 -9.76 -9.94 -12.45
C ARG A 52 -9.64 -8.51 -11.91
N ILE A 53 -8.72 -8.29 -10.97
CA ILE A 53 -8.35 -6.95 -10.51
C ILE A 53 -7.15 -6.51 -11.34
N GLY A 54 -7.19 -5.31 -11.90
CA GLY A 54 -6.11 -4.72 -12.68
C GLY A 54 -4.90 -4.35 -11.83
N GLY A 55 -3.99 -3.56 -12.40
CA GLY A 55 -2.88 -2.98 -11.64
C GLY A 55 -3.36 -2.18 -10.43
N LEU A 56 -2.63 -2.30 -9.32
CA LEU A 56 -2.89 -1.57 -8.08
C LEU A 56 -2.01 -0.33 -8.04
N VAL A 57 -2.63 0.85 -7.91
CA VAL A 57 -1.91 2.10 -7.67
C VAL A 57 -1.96 2.44 -6.20
N VAL A 58 -0.82 2.84 -5.64
CA VAL A 58 -0.67 3.28 -4.27
C VAL A 58 0.07 4.60 -4.26
N GLU A 59 -0.51 5.56 -3.54
CA GLU A 59 0.07 6.86 -3.24
C GLU A 59 0.05 7.06 -1.71
N ALA A 60 0.71 8.11 -1.21
CA ALA A 60 0.56 8.51 0.19
C ALA A 60 -0.92 8.75 0.55
N GLY A 61 -1.43 7.91 1.44
CA GLY A 61 -2.79 7.95 1.97
C GLY A 61 -3.87 7.44 1.02
N ARG A 62 -3.53 6.92 -0.16
CA ARG A 62 -4.53 6.57 -1.19
C ARG A 62 -4.14 5.31 -1.97
N PHE A 63 -5.14 4.59 -2.44
CA PHE A 63 -4.95 3.49 -3.37
C PHE A 63 -6.14 3.36 -4.32
N ALA A 64 -5.90 2.79 -5.50
CA ALA A 64 -6.95 2.53 -6.48
C ALA A 64 -6.66 1.30 -7.32
N ALA A 65 -7.70 0.60 -7.75
CA ALA A 65 -7.63 -0.46 -8.74
C ALA A 65 -8.95 -0.61 -9.51
N ALA A 66 -8.86 -1.07 -10.74
CA ALA A 66 -10.02 -1.51 -11.51
C ALA A 66 -10.34 -2.97 -11.22
N VAL A 67 -11.62 -3.33 -11.16
CA VAL A 67 -12.10 -4.68 -10.90
C VAL A 67 -13.09 -5.07 -11.99
N ASP A 68 -12.78 -6.10 -12.74
CA ASP A 68 -13.68 -6.69 -13.72
C ASP A 68 -14.49 -7.83 -13.06
N ASP A 69 -15.81 -7.79 -13.19
CA ASP A 69 -16.68 -8.90 -12.80
C ASP A 69 -17.71 -9.25 -13.90
N GLU A 70 -18.62 -10.19 -13.68
CA GLU A 70 -19.61 -10.56 -14.71
C GLU A 70 -20.58 -9.42 -15.07
N ARG A 71 -20.66 -8.40 -14.22
CA ARG A 71 -21.61 -7.28 -14.32
C ARG A 71 -20.97 -6.04 -14.92
N GLY A 72 -19.64 -5.97 -15.00
CA GLY A 72 -18.92 -4.90 -15.67
C GLY A 72 -17.56 -4.59 -15.05
N LEU A 73 -17.02 -3.44 -15.45
CA LEU A 73 -15.76 -2.89 -14.93
C LEU A 73 -16.05 -1.83 -13.87
N TRP A 74 -15.49 -2.03 -12.69
CA TRP A 74 -15.68 -1.18 -11.52
C TRP A 74 -14.36 -0.53 -11.11
N THR A 75 -14.42 0.68 -10.57
CA THR A 75 -13.26 1.35 -9.98
C THR A 75 -13.43 1.32 -8.48
N VAL A 76 -12.42 0.80 -7.78
CA VAL A 76 -12.30 0.87 -6.32
C VAL A 76 -11.24 1.90 -6.00
N ALA A 77 -11.57 2.80 -5.07
CA ALA A 77 -10.66 3.79 -4.53
C ALA A 77 -10.75 3.78 -3.01
N GLY A 78 -9.62 3.89 -2.33
CA GLY A 78 -9.58 3.98 -0.88
C GLY A 78 -8.57 4.96 -0.36
N THR A 79 -8.75 5.34 0.89
CA THR A 79 -7.88 6.25 1.62
C THR A 79 -7.53 5.70 2.98
N VAL A 80 -6.33 6.03 3.45
CA VAL A 80 -5.90 5.76 4.82
C VAL A 80 -5.25 7.02 5.40
N PRO A 81 -5.25 7.20 6.73
CA PRO A 81 -4.52 8.29 7.36
C PRO A 81 -3.02 8.19 7.03
N VAL A 82 -2.39 9.34 6.79
CA VAL A 82 -0.94 9.46 6.63
C VAL A 82 -0.32 9.87 7.97
N LEU A 83 0.91 9.43 8.20
CA LEU A 83 1.71 9.86 9.33
C LEU A 83 1.98 11.37 9.25
N SER A 84 1.95 12.05 10.39
CA SER A 84 2.33 13.45 10.46
C SER A 84 3.85 13.61 10.27
N ALA A 85 4.30 14.84 10.01
CA ALA A 85 5.74 15.10 9.86
C ALA A 85 6.54 14.75 11.13
N ASP A 86 5.91 14.89 12.30
CA ASP A 86 6.46 14.54 13.61
C ASP A 86 6.51 13.02 13.79
N ASP A 87 5.46 12.29 13.37
CA ASP A 87 5.45 10.83 13.40
C ASP A 87 6.52 10.24 12.47
N VAL A 88 6.68 10.80 11.28
CA VAL A 88 7.75 10.42 10.35
C VAL A 88 9.13 10.72 10.96
N ALA A 89 9.27 11.80 11.73
CA ALA A 89 10.51 12.10 12.45
C ALA A 89 10.79 11.08 13.55
N ALA A 90 9.79 10.77 14.38
CA ALA A 90 9.90 9.77 15.44
C ALA A 90 10.25 8.38 14.88
N LEU A 91 9.56 7.94 13.82
CA LEU A 91 9.88 6.70 13.12
C LEU A 91 11.32 6.69 12.58
N SER A 92 11.80 7.82 12.04
CA SER A 92 13.18 7.94 11.56
C SER A 92 14.20 7.80 12.71
N GLU A 93 13.94 8.36 13.89
CA GLU A 93 14.80 8.17 15.06
C GLU A 93 14.83 6.70 15.51
N VAL A 94 13.67 6.02 15.52
CA VAL A 94 13.57 4.58 15.87
C VAL A 94 14.39 3.72 14.91
N LEU A 95 14.28 3.99 13.60
CA LEU A 95 15.05 3.32 12.55
C LEU A 95 16.56 3.64 12.66
N GLY A 96 16.90 4.88 12.98
CA GLY A 96 18.28 5.37 13.10
C GLY A 96 19.03 4.88 14.34
N ALA A 97 18.31 4.41 15.35
CA ALA A 97 18.89 3.85 16.56
C ALA A 97 19.72 2.56 16.32
N SER A 98 19.57 1.90 15.16
CA SER A 98 20.34 0.71 14.81
C SER A 98 20.51 0.55 13.31
N ALA A 99 21.75 0.30 12.87
CA ALA A 99 22.04 0.00 11.46
C ALA A 99 21.25 -1.22 10.94
N ALA A 100 20.98 -2.20 11.80
CA ALA A 100 20.20 -3.38 11.42
C ALA A 100 18.72 -3.05 11.16
N ARG A 101 18.14 -2.06 11.84
CA ARG A 101 16.77 -1.59 11.60
C ARG A 101 16.68 -0.86 10.26
N ALA A 102 17.66 0.00 9.97
CA ALA A 102 17.78 0.66 8.68
C ALA A 102 17.99 -0.35 7.53
N GLU A 103 18.81 -1.37 7.74
CA GLU A 103 19.03 -2.45 6.75
C GLU A 103 17.77 -3.28 6.51
N ALA A 104 17.02 -3.63 7.56
CA ALA A 104 15.76 -4.35 7.42
C ALA A 104 14.78 -3.60 6.49
N LEU A 105 14.65 -2.27 6.65
CA LEU A 105 13.82 -1.46 5.77
C LEU A 105 14.31 -1.47 4.31
N LEU A 106 15.63 -1.55 4.08
CA LEU A 106 16.17 -1.61 2.71
C LEU A 106 15.76 -2.88 1.97
N VAL A 107 15.56 -3.98 2.68
CA VAL A 107 15.12 -5.27 2.12
C VAL A 107 13.60 -5.49 2.24
N GLY A 108 12.85 -4.44 2.59
CA GLY A 108 11.39 -4.47 2.66
C GLY A 108 10.82 -5.14 3.92
N GLU A 109 11.63 -5.29 4.96
CA GLU A 109 11.23 -5.86 6.25
C GLU A 109 10.93 -4.77 7.27
N LEU A 110 9.95 -5.03 8.13
CA LEU A 110 9.64 -4.19 9.29
C LEU A 110 9.76 -5.03 10.56
N PRO A 111 10.92 -5.02 11.23
CA PRO A 111 11.13 -5.78 12.46
C PRO A 111 10.09 -5.44 13.53
N LEU A 112 9.69 -6.43 14.34
CA LEU A 112 8.70 -6.22 15.40
C LEU A 112 9.19 -5.18 16.43
N ASP A 113 10.49 -5.17 16.73
CA ASP A 113 11.05 -4.19 17.67
C ASP A 113 10.94 -2.76 17.13
N VAL A 114 11.04 -2.53 15.81
CA VAL A 114 10.76 -1.21 15.20
C VAL A 114 9.31 -0.80 15.44
N ALA A 115 8.38 -1.73 15.28
CA ALA A 115 6.96 -1.47 15.51
C ALA A 115 6.67 -1.10 16.96
N GLU A 116 7.21 -1.87 17.91
CA GLU A 116 7.04 -1.64 19.34
C GLU A 116 7.58 -0.26 19.76
N HIS A 117 8.77 0.12 19.27
CA HIS A 117 9.35 1.43 19.59
C HIS A 117 8.63 2.59 18.88
N ALA A 118 8.08 2.35 17.69
CA ALA A 118 7.24 3.34 17.01
C ALA A 118 5.95 3.57 17.80
N GLU A 119 5.30 2.50 18.27
CA GLU A 119 4.10 2.57 19.12
C GLU A 119 4.38 3.29 20.44
N GLU A 120 5.51 3.01 21.10
CA GLU A 120 5.96 3.75 22.30
C GLU A 120 6.16 5.25 22.03
N ALA A 121 6.53 5.62 20.81
CA ALA A 121 6.63 7.00 20.36
C ALA A 121 5.30 7.60 19.89
N GLY A 122 4.19 6.85 19.98
CA GLY A 122 2.85 7.27 19.57
C GLY A 122 2.57 7.11 18.08
N VAL A 123 3.43 6.41 17.34
CA VAL A 123 3.34 6.23 15.89
C VAL A 123 2.69 4.89 15.56
N GLU A 124 1.43 4.93 15.14
CA GLU A 124 0.71 3.75 14.64
C GLU A 124 1.07 3.49 13.17
N LEU A 125 1.72 2.35 12.91
CA LEU A 125 2.21 2.02 11.57
C LEU A 125 1.15 1.35 10.69
N VAL A 126 0.24 0.59 11.28
CA VAL A 126 -0.79 -0.15 10.53
C VAL A 126 -2.15 0.47 10.84
N PRO A 127 -2.93 0.91 9.84
CA PRO A 127 -4.26 1.47 10.08
C PRO A 127 -5.23 0.43 10.63
N TYR A 128 -6.17 0.89 11.46
CA TYR A 128 -7.30 0.12 11.96
C TYR A 128 -8.42 0.00 10.91
N GLY A 129 -9.35 -0.94 11.08
CA GLY A 129 -10.43 -1.17 10.11
C GLY A 129 -11.25 0.09 9.83
N GLU A 130 -11.62 0.84 10.88
CA GLU A 130 -12.37 2.09 10.77
C GLU A 130 -11.65 3.23 10.05
N GLU A 131 -10.32 3.16 9.93
CA GLU A 131 -9.50 4.12 9.20
C GLU A 131 -9.38 3.81 7.69
N LEU A 132 -9.79 2.61 7.29
CA LEU A 132 -9.80 2.17 5.89
C LEU A 132 -11.09 2.64 5.20
N ALA A 133 -11.08 3.86 4.68
CA ALA A 133 -12.20 4.34 3.87
C ALA A 133 -12.09 3.81 2.44
N VAL A 134 -13.16 3.24 1.91
CA VAL A 134 -13.21 2.68 0.55
C VAL A 134 -14.50 3.04 -0.16
N THR A 135 -14.40 3.24 -1.46
CA THR A 135 -15.51 3.53 -2.36
C THR A 135 -15.40 2.66 -3.61
N CYS A 136 -16.55 2.32 -4.20
CA CYS A 136 -16.60 1.51 -5.41
C CYS A 136 -17.74 1.96 -6.32
N THR A 137 -17.50 2.02 -7.63
CA THR A 137 -18.50 2.42 -8.63
C THR A 137 -19.59 1.39 -8.91
N CYS A 138 -19.59 0.23 -8.24
CA CYS A 138 -20.56 -0.85 -8.46
C CYS A 138 -22.01 -0.57 -7.99
N GLY A 139 -22.24 0.56 -7.33
CA GLY A 139 -23.57 0.94 -6.82
C GLY A 139 -24.09 0.03 -5.72
N HIS A 140 -23.20 -0.70 -5.03
CA HIS A 140 -23.59 -1.50 -3.87
C HIS A 140 -24.05 -0.60 -2.73
N TRP A 141 -25.11 -1.02 -2.04
CA TRP A 141 -25.78 -0.20 -1.03
C TRP A 141 -25.05 -0.18 0.33
N HIS A 142 -24.23 -1.19 0.61
CA HIS A 142 -23.42 -1.23 1.83
C HIS A 142 -22.14 -0.39 1.66
N ALA A 143 -21.65 0.20 2.76
CA ALA A 143 -20.47 1.06 2.76
C ALA A 143 -19.24 0.37 2.14
N VAL A 144 -19.08 -0.94 2.39
CA VAL A 144 -18.00 -1.75 1.82
C VAL A 144 -18.60 -2.92 1.03
N CYS A 145 -18.32 -2.95 -0.28
CA CYS A 145 -18.77 -4.03 -1.17
C CYS A 145 -17.71 -5.14 -1.33
N GLY A 146 -18.10 -6.26 -1.96
CA GLY A 146 -17.18 -7.36 -2.25
C GLY A 146 -15.98 -6.98 -3.14
N HIS A 147 -16.14 -6.03 -4.07
CA HIS A 147 -15.02 -5.52 -4.87
C HIS A 147 -14.02 -4.75 -4.00
N SER A 148 -14.51 -3.94 -3.06
CA SER A 148 -13.66 -3.15 -2.17
C SER A 148 -12.81 -4.05 -1.28
N LEU A 149 -13.43 -5.06 -0.66
CA LEU A 149 -12.70 -6.08 0.12
C LEU A 149 -11.71 -6.87 -0.75
N ALA A 150 -12.05 -7.16 -2.00
CA ALA A 150 -11.14 -7.89 -2.89
C ALA A 150 -9.88 -7.07 -3.22
N VAL A 151 -10.04 -5.76 -3.47
CA VAL A 151 -8.91 -4.84 -3.68
C VAL A 151 -8.10 -4.65 -2.41
N LEU A 152 -8.76 -4.52 -1.25
CA LEU A 152 -8.07 -4.47 0.05
C LEU A 152 -7.25 -5.74 0.32
N HIS A 153 -7.73 -6.92 -0.08
CA HIS A 153 -6.92 -8.15 0.02
C HIS A 153 -5.69 -8.12 -0.89
N GLN A 154 -5.77 -7.60 -2.12
CA GLN A 154 -4.58 -7.47 -2.97
C GLN A 154 -3.61 -6.39 -2.47
N LEU A 155 -4.14 -5.29 -1.92
CA LEU A 155 -3.35 -4.31 -1.20
C LEU A 155 -2.63 -5.00 -0.05
N CYS A 156 -3.32 -5.73 0.82
CA CYS A 156 -2.75 -6.50 1.92
C CYS A 156 -1.59 -7.41 1.47
N TRP A 157 -1.74 -8.16 0.37
CA TRP A 157 -0.65 -9.01 -0.14
C TRP A 157 0.54 -8.21 -0.66
N THR A 158 0.28 -7.04 -1.23
CA THR A 158 1.33 -6.12 -1.66
C THR A 158 2.09 -5.57 -0.47
N LEU A 159 1.38 -5.15 0.57
CA LEU A 159 1.97 -4.68 1.82
C LEU A 159 2.75 -5.80 2.53
N ASP A 160 2.19 -7.01 2.59
CA ASP A 160 2.80 -8.19 3.22
C ASP A 160 4.16 -8.57 2.60
N ARG A 161 4.32 -8.34 1.29
CA ARG A 161 5.55 -8.63 0.55
C ARG A 161 6.66 -7.61 0.74
N ASP A 162 6.32 -6.35 1.04
CA ASP A 162 7.30 -5.26 1.19
C ASP A 162 6.73 -4.16 2.11
N ALA A 163 7.32 -4.02 3.29
CA ALA A 163 6.95 -2.99 4.26
C ALA A 163 7.13 -1.56 3.72
N SER A 164 8.00 -1.34 2.73
CA SER A 164 8.15 -0.04 2.07
C SER A 164 6.85 0.40 1.39
N ALA A 165 6.03 -0.54 0.90
CA ALA A 165 4.72 -0.23 0.32
C ALA A 165 3.74 0.23 1.40
N LEU A 166 3.80 -0.35 2.61
CA LEU A 166 2.99 0.07 3.75
C LEU A 166 3.38 1.48 4.20
N LEU A 167 4.69 1.72 4.37
CA LEU A 167 5.19 3.03 4.78
C LEU A 167 4.90 4.10 3.72
N HIS A 168 5.03 3.77 2.42
CA HIS A 168 4.63 4.65 1.34
C HIS A 168 3.14 4.99 1.40
N LEU A 169 2.26 4.00 1.57
CA LEU A 169 0.82 4.23 1.77
C LEU A 169 0.55 5.10 3.00
N ARG A 170 1.37 5.00 4.05
CA ARG A 170 1.29 5.84 5.25
C ARG A 170 2.01 7.20 5.13
N GLY A 171 2.49 7.57 3.94
CA GLY A 171 3.15 8.86 3.70
C GLY A 171 4.58 8.95 4.22
N ALA A 172 5.17 7.83 4.65
CA ALA A 172 6.57 7.72 5.08
C ALA A 172 7.40 7.05 3.97
N GLU A 173 7.68 7.78 2.89
CA GLU A 173 8.41 7.21 1.75
C GLU A 173 9.81 6.75 2.16
N ARG A 174 10.22 5.57 1.65
CA ARG A 174 11.52 4.95 1.97
C ARG A 174 12.69 5.91 1.72
N GLU A 175 12.70 6.65 0.61
CA GLU A 175 13.77 7.62 0.31
C GLU A 175 13.77 8.82 1.27
N GLU A 176 12.61 9.25 1.76
CA GLU A 176 12.54 10.29 2.79
C GLU A 176 13.13 9.79 4.11
N LEU A 177 12.72 8.59 4.55
CA LEU A 177 13.22 7.95 5.76
C LEU A 177 14.75 7.78 5.68
N LEU A 178 15.25 7.18 4.60
CA LEU A 178 16.70 7.01 4.39
C LEU A 178 17.44 8.35 4.32
N GLY A 179 16.86 9.37 3.70
CA GLY A 179 17.41 10.73 3.67
C GLY A 179 17.51 11.35 5.06
N ARG A 180 16.53 11.11 5.95
CA ARG A 180 16.57 11.52 7.35
C ARG A 180 17.67 10.77 8.13
N LEU A 181 17.80 9.46 7.92
CA LEU A 181 18.85 8.64 8.54
C LEU A 181 20.26 9.11 8.15
N ARG A 182 20.48 9.43 6.86
CA ARG A 182 21.78 9.95 6.38
C ARG A 182 22.18 11.24 7.09
N ARG A 183 21.22 12.16 7.31
CA ARG A 183 21.46 13.42 8.02
C ARG A 183 21.79 13.25 9.51
N GLN A 184 21.37 12.15 10.13
CA GLN A 184 21.66 11.84 11.54
C GLN A 184 23.07 11.27 11.76
N LEU A 185 23.72 10.75 10.71
CA LEU A 185 25.09 10.23 10.81
C LEU A 185 26.09 11.38 11.03
N PRO A 186 26.97 11.31 12.05
CA PRO A 186 28.01 12.31 12.25
C PRO A 186 29.04 12.24 11.11
N GLY A 187 28.93 13.13 10.12
CA GLY A 187 29.90 13.21 9.02
C GLY A 187 29.35 13.76 7.71
N ASP A 188 28.04 13.75 7.48
CA ASP A 188 27.47 14.13 6.18
C ASP A 188 26.88 15.54 6.21
N ARG A 189 27.77 16.54 6.33
CA ARG A 189 27.45 17.92 5.96
C ARG A 189 27.85 18.12 4.50
N ASP A 190 26.85 18.00 3.64
CA ASP A 190 26.79 18.51 2.26
C ASP A 190 27.84 17.97 1.29
N ASP A 191 27.43 17.01 0.47
CA ASP A 191 27.91 16.87 -0.91
C ASP A 191 26.69 16.57 -1.82
N GLY A 192 26.05 17.63 -2.34
CA GLY A 192 25.40 17.76 -3.67
C GLY A 192 24.45 16.67 -4.22
N PRO A 193 23.49 17.03 -5.10
CA PRO A 193 22.56 16.05 -5.65
C PRO A 193 23.28 15.06 -6.57
N ALA A 194 23.47 13.82 -6.11
CA ALA A 194 23.79 12.70 -6.97
C ALA A 194 22.60 12.48 -7.91
N ALA A 195 22.76 12.89 -9.17
CA ALA A 195 21.85 12.56 -10.23
C ALA A 195 21.74 11.03 -10.32
N VAL A 196 20.57 10.51 -9.99
CA VAL A 196 20.20 9.13 -10.25
C VAL A 196 20.11 8.98 -11.77
N GLU A 197 21.09 8.31 -12.36
CA GLU A 197 21.01 7.88 -13.75
C GLU A 197 19.82 6.93 -13.88
N ASN A 198 18.84 7.34 -14.68
CA ASN A 198 17.69 6.54 -15.06
C ASN A 198 18.17 5.20 -15.61
N ALA A 199 17.86 4.12 -14.90
CA ALA A 199 17.88 2.78 -15.45
C ALA A 199 16.94 2.76 -16.66
N ALA A 200 17.46 2.34 -17.81
CA ALA A 200 16.70 2.24 -19.05
C ALA A 200 15.44 1.38 -18.85
N PRO A 201 14.29 1.74 -19.43
CA PRO A 201 13.10 0.90 -19.36
C PRO A 201 13.38 -0.41 -20.10
N GLY A 202 13.29 -1.53 -19.39
CA GLY A 202 13.11 -2.82 -20.05
C GLY A 202 11.80 -2.81 -20.85
N GLU A 203 11.77 -3.47 -22.00
CA GLU A 203 10.58 -3.54 -22.86
C GLU A 203 9.38 -4.08 -22.07
N ALA A 204 8.46 -3.19 -21.71
CA ALA A 204 7.19 -3.57 -21.11
C ALA A 204 6.38 -4.39 -22.11
N THR A 205 5.77 -5.49 -21.66
CA THR A 205 4.87 -6.27 -22.50
C THR A 205 3.59 -5.49 -22.75
N ARG A 206 2.88 -5.78 -23.85
CA ARG A 206 1.59 -5.12 -24.16
C ARG A 206 0.58 -5.20 -23.01
N ASP A 207 0.55 -6.33 -22.31
CA ASP A 207 -0.32 -6.57 -21.16
C ASP A 207 0.03 -5.64 -19.97
N GLN A 208 1.33 -5.37 -19.76
CA GLN A 208 1.80 -4.42 -18.74
C GLN A 208 1.48 -2.97 -19.10
N VAL A 209 1.53 -2.61 -20.39
CA VAL A 209 1.17 -1.27 -20.86
C VAL A 209 -0.34 -1.03 -20.65
N ASP A 210 -1.17 -2.00 -21.00
CA ASP A 210 -2.62 -1.93 -20.79
C ASP A 210 -2.95 -1.82 -19.27
N ASP A 211 -2.25 -2.54 -18.40
CA ASP A 211 -2.41 -2.44 -16.94
C ASP A 211 -2.07 -1.05 -16.41
N VAL A 212 -1.02 -0.40 -16.92
CA VAL A 212 -0.63 0.97 -16.50
C VAL A 212 -1.66 2.01 -16.92
N GLU A 213 -2.22 1.89 -18.13
CA GLU A 213 -3.27 2.80 -18.60
C GLU A 213 -4.56 2.63 -17.78
N ILE A 214 -4.96 1.38 -17.48
CA ILE A 214 -6.12 1.08 -16.64
C ILE A 214 -5.90 1.60 -15.21
N ALA A 215 -4.71 1.41 -14.66
CA ALA A 215 -4.30 1.91 -13.35
C ALA A 215 -4.39 3.44 -13.29
N LEU A 216 -3.87 4.16 -14.30
CA LEU A 216 -3.93 5.61 -14.37
C LEU A 216 -5.37 6.12 -14.47
N ASP A 217 -6.20 5.51 -15.31
CA ASP A 217 -7.60 5.88 -15.43
C ASP A 217 -8.38 5.62 -14.12
N ALA A 218 -8.10 4.52 -13.43
CA ALA A 218 -8.63 4.25 -12.10
C ALA A 218 -8.26 5.36 -11.09
N VAL A 219 -7.01 5.83 -11.09
CA VAL A 219 -6.56 6.95 -10.24
C VAL A 219 -7.28 8.24 -10.57
N LEU A 220 -7.41 8.59 -11.85
CA LEU A 220 -8.08 9.82 -12.27
C LEU A 220 -9.56 9.82 -11.86
N ARG A 221 -10.25 8.69 -12.01
CA ARG A 221 -11.64 8.52 -11.53
C ARG A 221 -11.72 8.54 -10.01
N ALA A 222 -10.79 7.87 -9.32
CA ALA A 222 -10.70 7.86 -7.87
C ALA A 222 -10.55 9.28 -7.30
N ARG A 223 -9.69 10.11 -7.90
CA ARG A 223 -9.52 11.51 -7.53
C ARG A 223 -10.83 12.29 -7.64
N HIS A 224 -11.56 12.11 -8.74
CA HIS A 224 -12.85 12.76 -8.91
C HIS A 224 -13.86 12.36 -7.82
N LEU A 225 -13.91 11.07 -7.45
CA LEU A 225 -14.80 10.56 -6.39
C LEU A 225 -14.45 11.05 -4.98
N LEU A 226 -13.20 11.47 -4.74
CA LEU A 226 -12.69 11.88 -3.43
C LEU A 226 -12.62 13.40 -3.26
N GLU A 227 -12.85 14.15 -4.34
CA GLU A 227 -12.93 15.63 -4.36
C GLU A 227 -14.38 16.15 -4.28
N GLU A 228 -15.40 15.28 -4.39
CA GLU A 228 -16.84 15.56 -4.19
C GLU A 228 -17.33 15.19 -2.78
#